data_AF-A0A529GCA8-F1
#
_entry.id   AF-A0A529GCA8-F1
#
_cell.length_a   1.000
_cell.length_b   1.000
_cell.length_c   1.000
_cell.angle_alpha   90.00
_cell.angle_beta   90.00
_cell.angle_gamma   90.00
#
_symmetry.space_group_name_H-M   'P 1'
#
loop_
_entity.id
_entity.type
_entity.pdbx_description
1 polymer ?
#
loop_
_entity_poly.entity_id
_entity_poly.type
_entity_poly.pdbx_seq_one_letter_code
_entity_poly.pdbx_strand_id
1 'polypeptide(L)'
;DSDAKKQKAAWSAAAHLGGKDLSLWCAAYPSGFQPYRNSHFNIPEWVAAGYDEAFISSYLKSEGDSYNHPNAAIEPRIPGIFQYYSAAEDILANTFAGKMKAQEGADAIAAAWEKLTDQIGRENQIKLYKASLGV
;
A
#
# COMPACT_ATOMS: atom_id res chain seq x y z
N ASP A 1 -21.09 -6.73 -19.37
CA ASP A 1 -20.82 -7.26 -18.02
C ASP A 1 -22.07 -7.26 -17.13
N SER A 2 -23.25 -7.63 -17.67
CA SER A 2 -24.55 -7.53 -16.97
C SER A 2 -25.13 -8.88 -16.51
N ASP A 3 -24.39 -9.98 -16.68
CA ASP A 3 -24.85 -11.32 -16.31
C ASP A 3 -24.67 -11.55 -14.80
N ALA A 4 -25.78 -11.52 -14.07
CA ALA A 4 -25.80 -11.68 -12.62
C ALA A 4 -25.20 -13.01 -12.14
N LYS A 5 -25.31 -14.09 -12.92
CA LYS A 5 -24.72 -15.40 -12.56
C LYS A 5 -23.21 -15.35 -12.67
N LYS A 6 -22.67 -14.72 -13.71
CA LYS A 6 -21.22 -14.51 -13.88
C LYS A 6 -20.66 -13.60 -12.79
N GLN A 7 -21.34 -12.49 -12.49
CA GLN A 7 -20.95 -11.59 -11.41
C GLN A 7 -20.90 -12.30 -10.06
N LYS A 8 -21.93 -13.09 -9.72
CA LYS A 8 -21.96 -13.88 -8.47
C LYS A 8 -20.83 -14.91 -8.43
N ALA A 9 -20.56 -15.60 -9.53
CA ALA A 9 -19.48 -16.58 -9.61
C ALA A 9 -18.10 -15.90 -9.43
N ALA A 10 -17.88 -14.75 -10.06
CA ALA A 10 -16.65 -13.98 -9.92
C ALA A 10 -16.42 -13.52 -8.47
N TRP A 11 -17.46 -12.98 -7.82
CA TRP A 11 -17.37 -12.60 -6.40
C TRP A 11 -17.14 -13.80 -5.48
N SER A 12 -17.78 -14.94 -5.77
CA SER A 12 -17.55 -16.18 -5.00
C SER A 12 -16.11 -16.66 -5.13
N ALA A 13 -15.53 -16.60 -6.34
CA ALA A 13 -14.13 -16.98 -6.56
C ALA A 13 -13.18 -16.02 -5.84
N ALA A 14 -13.41 -14.70 -5.93
CA ALA A 14 -12.62 -13.71 -5.23
C ALA A 14 -12.69 -13.88 -3.70
N ALA A 15 -13.89 -14.15 -3.16
CA ALA A 15 -14.09 -14.41 -1.73
C ALA A 15 -13.38 -15.69 -1.27
N HIS A 16 -13.38 -16.75 -2.09
CA HIS A 16 -12.67 -17.98 -1.80
C HIS A 16 -11.14 -17.76 -1.78
N LEU A 17 -10.59 -17.15 -2.83
CA LEU A 17 -9.15 -16.85 -2.93
C LEU A 17 -8.68 -15.91 -1.82
N GLY A 18 -9.51 -14.94 -1.44
CA GLY A 18 -9.25 -14.06 -0.32
C GLY A 18 -9.60 -14.66 1.04
N GLY A 19 -10.13 -15.88 1.13
CA GLY A 19 -10.55 -16.49 2.39
C GLY A 19 -9.37 -16.69 3.34
N LYS A 20 -9.64 -16.69 4.66
CA LYS A 20 -8.63 -16.70 5.74
C LYS A 20 -7.46 -17.64 5.46
N ASP A 21 -7.75 -18.91 5.16
CA ASP A 21 -6.72 -19.95 5.11
C ASP A 21 -5.83 -19.80 3.88
N LEU A 22 -6.43 -19.55 2.70
CA LEU A 22 -5.67 -19.30 1.47
C LEU A 22 -4.87 -18.00 1.56
N SER A 23 -5.46 -16.94 2.11
CA SER A 23 -4.76 -15.66 2.27
C SER A 23 -3.62 -15.74 3.27
N LEU A 24 -3.78 -16.47 4.37
CA LEU A 24 -2.71 -16.72 5.32
C LEU A 24 -1.61 -17.57 4.70
N TRP A 25 -1.97 -18.62 3.95
CA TRP A 25 -0.99 -19.44 3.24
C TRP A 25 -0.17 -18.60 2.25
N CYS A 26 -0.81 -17.72 1.47
CA CYS A 26 -0.10 -16.80 0.58
C CYS A 26 0.79 -15.81 1.34
N ALA A 27 0.40 -15.34 2.52
CA ALA A 27 1.20 -14.41 3.30
C ALA A 27 2.39 -15.09 4.02
N ALA A 28 2.19 -16.33 4.48
CA ALA A 28 3.21 -17.16 5.15
C ALA A 28 4.10 -17.93 4.15
N TYR A 29 3.69 -18.08 2.90
CA TYR A 29 4.57 -18.49 1.82
C TYR A 29 5.22 -17.25 1.20
N PRO A 30 6.46 -17.28 0.68
CA PRO A 30 7.09 -16.11 0.07
C PRO A 30 6.49 -15.75 -1.30
N SER A 31 5.17 -15.55 -1.39
CA SER A 31 4.48 -15.08 -2.58
C SER A 31 4.55 -13.55 -2.75
N GLY A 32 5.10 -12.84 -1.76
CA GLY A 32 5.15 -11.37 -1.73
C GLY A 32 3.90 -10.69 -1.16
N PHE A 33 2.92 -11.45 -0.64
CA PHE A 33 1.75 -10.88 0.02
C PHE A 33 2.05 -10.57 1.50
N GLN A 34 1.78 -9.34 1.92
CA GLN A 34 1.87 -8.94 3.33
C GLN A 34 0.58 -9.33 4.10
N PRO A 35 0.60 -9.43 5.44
CA PRO A 35 -0.60 -9.63 6.26
C PRO A 35 -1.61 -8.48 6.12
N TYR A 36 -2.76 -8.72 5.49
CA TYR A 36 -3.80 -7.68 5.29
C TYR A 36 -5.15 -7.97 5.99
N ARG A 37 -5.23 -9.02 6.82
CA ARG A 37 -6.43 -9.36 7.59
C ARG A 37 -6.11 -9.45 9.07
N ASN A 38 -7.04 -9.04 9.93
CA ASN A 38 -6.90 -9.19 11.39
C ASN A 38 -6.59 -10.64 11.80
N SER A 39 -7.18 -11.62 11.11
CA SER A 39 -6.92 -13.05 11.37
C SER A 39 -5.48 -13.47 11.06
N HIS A 40 -4.73 -12.73 10.25
CA HIS A 40 -3.32 -13.03 9.97
C HIS A 40 -2.40 -12.68 11.14
N PHE A 41 -2.85 -11.93 12.15
CA PHE A 41 -2.01 -11.54 13.28
C PHE A 41 -2.00 -12.59 14.41
N ASN A 42 -2.32 -13.85 14.08
CA ASN A 42 -2.32 -14.99 15.00
C ASN A 42 -0.98 -15.73 14.98
N ILE A 43 -0.05 -15.33 15.86
CA ILE A 43 1.33 -15.84 15.95
C ILE A 43 1.42 -17.39 15.87
N PRO A 44 0.64 -18.17 16.66
CA PRO A 44 0.65 -19.63 16.58
C PRO A 44 0.49 -20.23 15.17
N GLU A 45 -0.31 -19.62 14.29
CA GLU A 45 -0.51 -20.16 12.93
C GLU A 45 0.76 -20.06 12.07
N TRP A 46 1.59 -19.03 12.30
CA TRP A 46 2.86 -18.86 11.61
C TRP A 46 3.96 -19.73 12.18
N VAL A 47 4.00 -19.89 13.50
CA VAL A 47 4.92 -20.84 14.15
C VAL A 47 4.64 -22.27 13.67
N ALA A 48 3.36 -22.64 13.54
CA ALA A 48 2.96 -23.92 12.96
C ALA A 48 3.39 -24.07 11.48
N ALA A 49 3.55 -22.97 10.74
CA ALA A 49 4.09 -22.94 9.39
C ALA A 49 5.64 -22.97 9.35
N GLY A 50 6.31 -22.98 10.50
CA GLY A 50 7.77 -23.13 10.61
C GLY A 50 8.55 -21.83 10.82
N TYR A 51 7.87 -20.72 11.10
CA TYR A 51 8.53 -19.46 11.44
C TYR A 51 9.06 -19.46 12.87
N ASP A 52 10.21 -18.81 13.09
CA ASP A 52 10.68 -18.48 14.42
C ASP A 52 9.71 -17.51 15.11
N GLU A 53 9.36 -17.79 16.37
CA GLU A 53 8.34 -17.05 17.10
C GLU A 53 8.76 -15.60 17.38
N ALA A 54 10.02 -15.37 17.72
CA ALA A 54 10.51 -14.03 18.01
C ALA A 54 10.52 -13.17 16.74
N PHE A 55 10.98 -13.74 15.62
CA PHE A 55 10.92 -13.11 14.31
C PHE A 55 9.50 -12.75 13.91
N ILE A 56 8.58 -13.72 13.91
CA ILE A 56 7.22 -13.48 13.42
C ILE A 56 6.44 -12.52 14.32
N SER A 57 6.64 -12.59 15.64
CA SER A 57 6.04 -11.65 16.58
C SER A 57 6.49 -10.22 16.29
N SER A 58 7.79 -10.01 16.04
CA SER A 58 8.34 -8.71 15.69
C SER A 58 7.81 -8.20 14.34
N TYR A 59 7.80 -9.06 13.32
CA TYR A 59 7.31 -8.72 11.98
C TYR A 59 5.82 -8.37 11.98
N LEU A 60 4.95 -9.21 12.55
CA LEU A 60 3.52 -8.95 12.61
C LEU A 60 3.20 -7.72 13.46
N LYS A 61 3.98 -7.45 14.51
CA LYS A 61 3.85 -6.20 15.25
C LYS A 61 4.21 -4.99 14.40
N SER A 62 5.31 -5.04 13.65
CA SER A 62 5.73 -3.95 12.75
C SER A 62 4.67 -3.64 11.69
N GLU A 63 4.14 -4.68 11.04
CA GLU A 63 3.05 -4.55 10.07
C GLU A 63 1.80 -3.94 10.72
N GLY A 64 1.37 -4.49 11.86
CA GLY A 64 0.17 -4.04 12.58
C GLY A 64 0.28 -2.60 13.06
N ASP A 65 1.43 -2.22 13.63
CA ASP A 65 1.69 -0.85 14.05
C ASP A 65 1.69 0.12 12.85
N SER A 66 2.25 -0.29 11.71
CA SER A 66 2.32 0.52 10.49
C SER A 66 0.93 0.77 9.90
N TYR A 67 0.11 -0.28 9.77
CA TYR A 67 -1.25 -0.16 9.23
C TYR A 67 -2.17 0.70 10.10
N ASN A 68 -1.97 0.67 11.43
CA ASN A 68 -2.82 1.37 12.39
C ASN A 68 -2.20 2.68 12.91
N HIS A 69 -1.08 3.12 12.33
CA HIS A 69 -0.42 4.34 12.77
C HIS A 69 -1.33 5.56 12.51
N PRO A 70 -1.47 6.52 13.45
CA PRO A 70 -2.35 7.69 13.28
C PRO A 70 -1.95 8.59 12.10
N ASN A 71 -0.67 8.51 11.68
CA ASN A 71 -0.14 9.22 10.52
C ASN A 71 0.10 8.29 9.31
N ALA A 72 -0.57 7.12 9.26
CA ALA A 72 -0.45 6.23 8.12
C ALA A 72 -0.88 6.95 6.83
N ALA A 73 0.01 7.01 5.84
CA ALA A 73 -0.26 7.58 4.53
C ALA A 73 -0.61 6.44 3.57
N ILE A 74 -1.90 6.29 3.26
CA ILE A 74 -2.35 5.35 2.23
C ILE A 74 -1.94 5.92 0.87
N GLU A 75 -1.38 5.07 0.00
CA GLU A 75 -1.04 5.43 -1.37
C GLU A 75 -2.23 6.13 -2.06
N PRO A 76 -2.05 7.36 -2.57
CA PRO A 76 -3.10 8.04 -3.32
C PRO A 76 -3.44 7.28 -4.60
N ARG A 77 -4.69 6.80 -4.70
CA ARG A 77 -5.22 6.18 -5.94
C ARG A 77 -5.63 7.25 -6.93
N ILE A 78 -4.63 7.92 -7.51
CA ILE A 78 -4.80 9.02 -8.47
C ILE A 78 -4.11 8.72 -9.80
N PRO A 79 -4.65 9.21 -10.93
CA PRO A 79 -3.93 9.22 -12.20
C PRO A 79 -2.51 9.78 -12.07
N GLY A 80 -1.55 9.14 -12.72
CA GLY A 80 -0.17 9.60 -12.77
C GLY A 80 0.66 9.33 -11.51
N ILE A 81 0.19 8.55 -10.54
CA ILE A 81 0.91 8.30 -9.27
C ILE A 81 2.40 7.93 -9.45
N PHE A 82 2.74 7.12 -10.45
CA PHE A 82 4.14 6.78 -10.75
C PHE A 82 5.01 7.98 -11.16
N GLN A 83 4.42 9.03 -11.74
CA GLN A 83 5.14 10.27 -12.08
C GLN A 83 5.52 11.03 -10.81
N TYR A 84 4.66 11.00 -9.78
CA TYR A 84 4.97 11.57 -8.47
C TYR A 84 6.14 10.83 -7.82
N TYR A 85 6.16 9.49 -7.91
CA TYR A 85 7.26 8.67 -7.40
C TYR A 85 8.56 8.94 -8.14
N SER A 86 8.56 8.91 -9.47
CA SER A 86 9.75 9.19 -10.26
C SER A 86 10.32 10.59 -9.98
N ALA A 87 9.47 11.61 -9.87
CA ALA A 87 9.92 12.96 -9.54
C ALA A 87 10.52 13.04 -8.12
N ALA A 88 9.93 12.34 -7.15
CA ALA A 88 10.44 12.31 -5.79
C ALA A 88 11.77 11.53 -5.70
N GLU A 89 11.88 10.39 -6.36
CA GLU A 89 13.07 9.53 -6.37
C GLU A 89 14.30 10.27 -6.91
N ASP A 90 14.16 11.00 -8.03
CA ASP A 90 15.26 11.78 -8.60
C ASP A 90 15.79 12.85 -7.63
N ILE A 91 14.88 13.53 -6.91
CA ILE A 91 15.24 14.57 -5.94
C ILE A 91 15.82 13.95 -4.66
N LEU A 92 15.24 12.85 -4.18
CA LEU A 92 15.74 12.09 -3.03
C LEU A 92 17.15 11.58 -3.29
N ALA A 93 17.42 11.01 -4.48
CA ALA A 93 18.74 10.51 -4.83
C ALA A 93 19.81 11.63 -4.77
N ASN A 94 19.48 12.82 -5.28
CA ASN A 94 20.39 13.97 -5.18
C ASN A 94 20.57 14.46 -3.73
N THR A 95 19.50 14.43 -2.94
CA THR A 95 19.54 14.77 -1.51
C THR A 95 20.43 13.81 -0.72
N PHE A 96 20.27 12.49 -0.91
CA PHE A 96 21.09 11.46 -0.27
C PHE A 96 22.55 11.50 -0.74
N ALA A 97 22.81 11.93 -1.97
CA ALA A 97 24.16 12.19 -2.47
C ALA A 97 24.80 13.47 -1.88
N GLY A 98 24.12 14.19 -0.98
CA GLY A 98 24.62 15.41 -0.34
C GLY A 98 24.60 16.65 -1.24
N LYS A 99 23.90 16.61 -2.38
CA LYS A 99 23.79 17.76 -3.31
C LYS A 99 22.74 18.77 -2.88
N MET A 100 21.84 18.39 -1.97
CA MET A 100 20.79 19.23 -1.40
C MET A 100 20.73 18.97 0.11
N LYS A 101 20.32 19.97 0.89
CA LYS A 101 19.99 19.75 2.31
C LYS A 101 18.67 18.99 2.43
N ALA A 102 18.44 18.32 3.56
CA ALA A 102 17.21 17.55 3.78
C ALA A 102 15.93 18.37 3.56
N GLN A 103 15.84 19.57 4.16
CA GLN A 103 14.68 20.44 4.00
C GLN A 103 14.52 20.92 2.54
N GLU A 104 15.62 21.29 1.89
CA GLU A 104 15.63 21.73 0.50
C GLU A 104 15.14 20.64 -0.45
N GLY A 105 15.57 19.38 -0.23
CA GLY A 105 15.09 18.22 -0.95
C GLY A 105 13.58 18.00 -0.75
N ALA A 106 13.10 18.08 0.50
CA ALA A 106 11.67 17.93 0.79
C ALA A 106 10.82 19.03 0.13
N ASP A 107 11.26 20.28 0.19
CA ASP A 107 10.57 21.41 -0.43
C ASP A 107 10.54 21.28 -1.96
N ALA A 108 11.63 20.80 -2.57
CA ALA A 108 11.69 20.55 -4.00
C ALA A 108 10.75 19.41 -4.44
N ILE A 109 10.63 18.34 -3.66
CA ILE A 109 9.67 17.26 -3.92
C ILE A 109 8.24 17.80 -3.86
N ALA A 110 7.91 18.57 -2.82
CA ALA A 110 6.60 19.18 -2.67
C ALA A 110 6.27 20.08 -3.86
N ALA A 111 7.20 20.95 -4.28
CA ALA A 111 7.02 21.80 -5.44
C ALA A 111 6.84 21.01 -6.75
N ALA A 112 7.59 19.92 -6.94
CA ALA A 112 7.44 19.04 -8.11
C ALA A 112 6.07 18.37 -8.15
N TRP A 113 5.56 17.90 -7.01
CA TRP A 113 4.22 17.31 -6.89
C TRP A 113 3.11 18.32 -7.12
N GLU A 114 3.23 19.55 -6.61
CA GLU A 114 2.27 20.63 -6.89
C GLU A 114 2.19 20.91 -8.39
N LYS A 115 3.34 21.04 -9.05
CA LYS A 115 3.41 21.23 -10.50
C LYS A 115 2.77 20.08 -11.28
N LEU A 116 3.06 18.83 -10.93
CA LEU A 116 2.45 17.65 -11.55
C LEU A 116 0.94 17.63 -11.36
N THR A 117 0.47 17.97 -10.15
CA THR A 117 -0.96 18.02 -9.82
C THR A 117 -1.69 19.04 -10.67
N ASP A 118 -1.11 20.23 -10.87
CA ASP A 118 -1.69 21.26 -11.73
C ASP A 118 -1.68 20.87 -13.21
N GLN A 119 -0.62 20.21 -13.68
CA GLN A 119 -0.52 19.72 -15.05
C GLN A 119 -1.54 18.62 -15.37
N ILE A 120 -1.78 17.70 -14.44
CA ILE A 120 -2.75 16.61 -14.60
C ILE A 120 -4.19 17.12 -14.42
N GLY A 121 -4.37 18.12 -13.56
CA GLY A 121 -5.66 18.73 -13.25
C GLY A 121 -6.08 18.47 -11.80
N ARG A 122 -5.79 19.43 -10.93
CA ARG A 122 -5.99 19.34 -9.48
C ARG A 122 -7.40 18.96 -9.05
N GLU A 123 -8.41 19.60 -9.63
CA GLU A 123 -9.81 19.32 -9.27
C GLU A 123 -10.21 17.88 -9.58
N ASN A 124 -9.74 17.35 -10.71
CA ASN A 124 -9.97 15.96 -11.09
C ASN A 124 -9.21 14.99 -10.18
N GLN A 125 -7.96 15.30 -9.83
CA GLN A 125 -7.19 14.49 -8.86
C GLN A 125 -7.92 14.41 -7.52
N ILE A 126 -8.40 15.54 -6.99
CA ILE A 126 -9.18 15.58 -5.74
C ILE A 126 -10.45 14.75 -5.86
N LYS A 127 -11.20 14.91 -6.96
CA LYS A 127 -12.45 14.17 -7.19
C LYS A 127 -12.22 12.67 -7.25
N LEU A 128 -11.23 12.22 -8.02
CA LEU A 128 -10.93 10.79 -8.18
C LEU A 128 -10.37 10.19 -6.89
N TYR A 129 -9.54 10.94 -6.17
CA TYR A 129 -9.04 10.50 -4.87
C TYR A 129 -10.16 10.28 -3.87
N LYS A 130 -11.08 11.24 -3.71
CA LYS A 130 -12.27 11.09 -2.85
C LYS A 130 -13.14 9.89 -3.25
N ALA A 131 -13.41 9.74 -4.55
CA ALA A 131 -14.14 8.58 -5.07
C ALA A 131 -13.43 7.25 -4.76
N SER A 132 -12.10 7.21 -4.80
CA SER A 132 -11.31 6.02 -4.46
C SER A 132 -11.38 5.62 -2.98
N LEU A 133 -11.62 6.61 -2.11
CA LEU A 133 -11.83 6.44 -0.67
C LEU A 133 -13.29 6.13 -0.33
N GLY A 134 -14.21 6.28 -1.29
CA GLY A 134 -15.65 6.08 -1.09
C GLY A 134 -16.34 7.23 -0.34
N VAL A 135 -15.80 8.45 -0.42
CA VAL A 135 -16.32 9.68 0.23
C VAL A 135 -16.65 10.79 -0.75
#